data_AF-A0A2W7HY22-F1
#
_entry.id   AF-A0A2W7HY22-F1
#
_cell.length_a   1.000
_cell.length_b   1.000
_cell.length_c   1.000
_cell.angle_alpha   90.00
_cell.angle_beta   90.00
_cell.angle_gamma   90.00
#
_symmetry.space_group_name_H-M   'P 1'
#
loop_
_entity.id
_entity.type
_entity.pdbx_description
1 polymer ?
#
loop_
_entity_poly.entity_id
_entity_poly.type
_entity_poly.pdbx_seq_one_letter_code
_entity_poly.pdbx_strand_id
1 'polypeptide(L)'
;MDTDSLKILGHLGRIGYSEDGKPRLKYRAIDPADRYVHCSCGKPDCWTEQIVPLREHMVALFRAIVVCDFEGQFGIRGQAEETWPGVIYALQMAASVEDVFADPSHVDDSEAGLWCSAAWEHDEEDREAASKYAAALIIFNFVWNAYEAATEISAGTLFSVDKVPVRARQLFKAEPGLTSDVWAFDISYRVARHICSKLPALKESVDSIEKKYCLSGASAAAELGRVFRNYIAHGADKMPIGDSRAACSRFYSVTRMLLLLIQLLILRRIQDPAQPVPLSVNQDRGSQRAGLLLRNLHRHEALWLEQGLMPAVED
;
A
#
# COMPACT_ATOMS: atom_id res chain seq x y z
N MET A 1 -18.70 -0.50 -36.21
CA MET A 1 -17.95 -0.75 -34.96
C MET A 1 -18.84 -0.30 -33.83
N ASP A 2 -19.06 -1.14 -32.83
CA ASP A 2 -20.08 -0.89 -31.81
C ASP A 2 -19.60 0.17 -30.81
N THR A 3 -20.31 1.29 -30.75
CA THR A 3 -20.05 2.38 -29.79
C THR A 3 -20.05 1.92 -28.35
N ASP A 4 -20.71 0.79 -28.04
CA ASP A 4 -20.76 0.24 -26.70
C ASP A 4 -19.43 -0.42 -26.27
N SER A 5 -18.62 -0.91 -27.22
CA SER A 5 -17.27 -1.43 -26.92
C SER A 5 -16.31 -0.31 -26.48
N LEU A 6 -16.46 0.90 -27.04
CA LEU A 6 -15.64 2.06 -26.67
C LEU A 6 -16.04 2.65 -25.31
N LYS A 7 -17.33 2.61 -24.95
CA LYS A 7 -17.81 3.03 -23.63
C LYS A 7 -17.22 2.16 -22.52
N ILE A 8 -17.19 0.83 -22.72
CA ILE A 8 -16.62 -0.11 -21.74
C ILE A 8 -15.12 0.14 -21.55
N LEU A 9 -14.37 0.34 -22.64
CA LEU A 9 -12.92 0.58 -22.57
C LEU A 9 -12.56 1.95 -21.96
N GLY A 10 -13.38 2.97 -22.18
CA GLY A 10 -13.14 4.32 -21.66
C GLY A 10 -13.17 4.39 -20.12
N HIS A 11 -13.85 3.46 -19.47
CA HIS A 11 -13.86 3.34 -18.01
C HIS A 11 -12.68 2.53 -17.45
N LEU A 12 -11.91 1.83 -18.31
CA LEU A 12 -10.87 0.89 -17.89
C LEU A 12 -9.43 1.45 -18.05
N GLY A 13 -9.26 2.59 -18.70
CA GLY A 13 -7.98 3.31 -18.81
C GLY A 13 -7.75 3.97 -20.16
N ARG A 14 -6.47 4.15 -20.55
CA ARG A 14 -6.10 4.88 -21.77
C ARG A 14 -6.29 4.01 -23.00
N ILE A 15 -7.08 4.49 -23.96
CA ILE A 15 -7.29 3.80 -25.24
C ILE A 15 -6.24 4.28 -26.25
N GLY A 16 -5.44 3.34 -26.75
CA GLY A 16 -4.66 3.52 -27.97
C GLY A 16 -5.31 2.75 -29.12
N TYR A 17 -4.74 2.84 -30.32
CA TYR A 17 -5.17 2.04 -31.47
C TYR A 17 -4.03 1.10 -31.90
N SER A 18 -4.37 -0.09 -32.36
CA SER A 18 -3.44 -1.01 -33.03
C SER A 18 -3.23 -0.62 -34.50
N GLU A 19 -2.27 -1.26 -35.17
CA GLU A 19 -1.98 -1.02 -36.60
C GLU A 19 -3.18 -1.29 -37.52
N ASP A 20 -4.08 -2.19 -37.13
CA ASP A 20 -5.35 -2.47 -37.83
C ASP A 20 -6.51 -1.54 -37.43
N GLY A 21 -6.21 -0.46 -36.68
CA GLY A 21 -7.17 0.57 -36.28
C GLY A 21 -8.14 0.14 -35.17
N LYS A 22 -7.91 -0.99 -34.49
CA LYS A 22 -8.75 -1.42 -33.37
C LYS A 22 -8.34 -0.72 -32.07
N PRO A 23 -9.31 -0.29 -31.24
CA PRO A 23 -9.00 0.25 -29.92
C PRO A 23 -8.38 -0.83 -29.03
N ARG A 24 -7.35 -0.46 -28.28
CA ARG A 24 -6.67 -1.30 -27.28
C ARG A 24 -6.39 -0.49 -26.03
N LEU A 25 -6.44 -1.12 -24.86
CA LEU A 25 -5.94 -0.48 -23.65
C LEU A 25 -4.42 -0.31 -23.77
N LYS A 26 -3.94 0.94 -23.77
CA LYS A 26 -2.52 1.31 -23.88
C LYS A 26 -1.84 1.11 -22.53
N TYR A 27 -2.35 1.77 -21.49
CA TYR A 27 -1.86 1.65 -20.11
C TYR A 27 -2.91 2.12 -19.10
N ARG A 28 -2.69 1.78 -17.83
CA ARG A 28 -3.31 2.41 -16.65
C ARG A 28 -2.23 3.00 -15.76
N ALA A 29 -2.53 4.10 -15.07
CA ALA A 29 -1.61 4.72 -14.14
C ALA A 29 -1.18 3.76 -13.01
N ILE A 30 -2.01 2.77 -12.69
CA ILE A 30 -1.73 1.78 -11.62
C ILE A 30 -0.99 0.53 -12.09
N ASP A 31 -0.73 0.34 -13.38
CA ASP A 31 -0.04 -0.87 -13.88
C ASP A 31 1.30 -1.15 -13.16
N PRO A 32 2.10 -0.14 -12.76
CA PRO A 32 3.30 -0.37 -11.95
C PRO A 32 3.02 -0.98 -10.57
N ALA A 33 1.86 -0.71 -9.95
CA ALA A 33 1.48 -1.26 -8.65
C ALA A 33 1.20 -2.77 -8.76
N ASP A 34 0.50 -3.18 -9.83
CA ASP A 34 0.17 -4.58 -10.13
C ASP A 34 1.43 -5.41 -10.41
N ARG A 35 2.48 -4.75 -10.96
CA ARG A 35 3.73 -5.40 -11.37
C ARG A 35 4.87 -5.25 -10.35
N TYR A 36 4.68 -4.49 -9.27
CA TYR A 36 5.76 -4.25 -8.29
C TYR A 36 6.21 -5.53 -7.59
N VAL A 37 5.28 -6.46 -7.34
CA VAL A 37 5.58 -7.81 -6.83
C VAL A 37 5.14 -8.83 -7.88
N HIS A 38 6.07 -9.29 -8.71
CA HIS A 38 5.83 -10.37 -9.66
C HIS A 38 7.03 -11.33 -9.64
N CYS A 39 6.85 -12.59 -9.23
CA CYS A 39 7.87 -13.62 -9.45
C CYS A 39 7.83 -14.02 -10.92
N SER A 40 8.94 -13.84 -11.62
CA SER A 40 9.19 -14.46 -12.93
C SER A 40 9.99 -15.77 -12.81
N CYS A 41 10.19 -16.23 -11.58
CA CYS A 41 11.10 -17.30 -11.21
C CYS A 41 10.49 -18.70 -11.29
N GLY A 42 9.16 -18.81 -11.35
CA GLY A 42 8.40 -20.08 -11.43
C GLY A 42 8.49 -20.96 -10.19
N LYS A 43 9.06 -20.46 -9.09
CA LYS A 43 9.26 -21.22 -7.86
C LYS A 43 8.12 -20.95 -6.86
N PRO A 44 7.38 -21.98 -6.41
CA PRO A 44 6.23 -21.79 -5.52
C PRO A 44 6.62 -21.31 -4.11
N ASP A 45 7.85 -21.57 -3.69
CA ASP A 45 8.41 -21.11 -2.41
C ASP A 45 8.98 -19.69 -2.49
N CYS A 46 8.93 -19.03 -3.65
CA CYS A 46 9.41 -17.67 -3.79
C CYS A 46 8.56 -16.70 -2.95
N TRP A 47 9.22 -15.88 -2.14
CA TRP A 47 8.53 -14.93 -1.27
C TRP A 47 7.64 -13.95 -2.04
N THR A 48 8.02 -13.54 -3.25
CA THR A 48 7.20 -12.64 -4.07
C THR A 48 5.98 -13.33 -4.66
N GLU A 49 6.03 -14.65 -4.88
CA GLU A 49 4.88 -15.44 -5.35
C GLU A 49 3.86 -15.65 -4.22
N GLN A 50 4.31 -15.65 -2.97
CA GLN A 50 3.41 -15.84 -1.83
C GLN A 50 2.65 -14.58 -1.42
N ILE A 51 3.03 -13.41 -1.94
CA ILE A 51 2.49 -12.11 -1.51
C ILE A 51 1.45 -11.61 -2.51
N VAL A 52 0.28 -11.23 -2.00
CA VAL A 52 -0.79 -10.65 -2.83
C VAL A 52 -0.39 -9.28 -3.39
N PRO A 53 -0.93 -8.86 -4.55
CA PRO A 53 -0.85 -7.49 -5.04
C PRO A 53 -1.15 -6.41 -3.99
N LEU A 54 -0.61 -5.20 -4.18
CA LEU A 54 -0.68 -4.12 -3.18
C LEU A 54 -2.12 -3.73 -2.86
N ARG A 55 -2.95 -3.62 -3.91
CA ARG A 55 -4.38 -3.32 -3.80
C ARG A 55 -5.13 -4.41 -3.02
N GLU A 56 -4.83 -5.69 -3.30
CA GLU A 56 -5.44 -6.81 -2.57
C GLU A 56 -5.08 -6.80 -1.09
N HIS A 57 -3.86 -6.41 -0.73
CA HIS A 57 -3.47 -6.25 0.68
C HIS A 57 -4.25 -5.12 1.37
N MET A 58 -4.48 -3.99 0.70
CA MET A 58 -5.33 -2.92 1.24
C MET A 58 -6.76 -3.40 1.47
N VAL A 59 -7.34 -4.12 0.50
CA VAL A 59 -8.69 -4.68 0.58
C VAL A 59 -8.79 -5.72 1.70
N ALA A 60 -7.81 -6.62 1.81
CA ALA A 60 -7.75 -7.64 2.85
C ALA A 60 -7.67 -6.99 4.25
N LEU A 61 -6.85 -5.95 4.39
CA LEU A 61 -6.70 -5.19 5.63
C LEU A 61 -7.99 -4.44 6.01
N PHE A 62 -8.60 -3.75 5.06
CA PHE A 62 -9.91 -3.11 5.24
C PHE A 62 -10.95 -4.13 5.74
N ARG A 63 -11.09 -5.26 5.04
CA ARG A 63 -12.09 -6.29 5.38
C ARG A 63 -11.83 -6.89 6.76
N ALA A 64 -10.58 -7.21 7.07
CA ALA A 64 -10.22 -7.78 8.36
C ALA A 64 -10.52 -6.83 9.53
N ILE A 65 -10.27 -5.52 9.37
CA ILE A 65 -10.65 -4.52 10.39
C ILE A 65 -12.15 -4.54 10.60
N VAL A 66 -12.94 -4.44 9.53
CA VAL A 66 -14.42 -4.39 9.60
C VAL A 66 -14.98 -5.64 10.29
N VAL A 67 -14.50 -6.82 9.90
CA VAL A 67 -14.91 -8.09 10.52
C VAL A 67 -14.51 -8.14 11.99
N CYS A 68 -13.26 -7.80 12.33
CA CYS A 68 -12.80 -7.83 13.71
C CYS A 68 -13.61 -6.86 14.58
N ASP A 69 -13.98 -5.69 14.05
CA ASP A 69 -14.83 -4.72 14.74
C ASP A 69 -16.25 -5.28 14.95
N PHE A 70 -16.83 -5.90 13.91
CA PHE A 70 -18.14 -6.56 13.99
C PHE A 70 -18.18 -7.65 15.07
N GLU A 71 -17.11 -8.43 15.21
CA GLU A 71 -16.95 -9.47 16.23
C GLU A 71 -16.46 -8.94 17.60
N GLY A 72 -16.41 -7.61 17.77
CA GLY A 72 -16.07 -6.98 19.05
C GLY A 72 -14.59 -7.08 19.46
N GLN A 73 -13.68 -7.43 18.55
CA GLN A 73 -12.25 -7.64 18.85
C GLN A 73 -11.53 -6.40 19.35
N PHE A 74 -12.07 -5.20 19.12
CA PHE A 74 -11.45 -3.94 19.56
C PHE A 74 -12.07 -3.38 20.84
N GLY A 75 -12.97 -4.12 21.49
CA GLY A 75 -13.65 -3.77 22.73
C GLY A 75 -14.96 -3.00 22.55
N ILE A 76 -15.69 -2.84 23.65
CA ILE A 76 -17.02 -2.22 23.66
C ILE A 76 -16.87 -0.70 23.57
N ARG A 77 -16.97 -0.14 22.36
CA ARG A 77 -17.38 1.26 22.17
C ARG A 77 -18.91 1.30 21.99
N GLY A 78 -19.54 2.43 22.33
CA GLY A 78 -20.97 2.61 22.10
C GLY A 78 -21.31 2.30 20.64
N GLN A 79 -22.46 1.67 20.39
CA GLN A 79 -22.90 1.09 19.11
C GLN A 79 -22.88 2.00 17.86
N ALA A 80 -22.48 3.28 17.99
CA ALA A 80 -22.55 4.28 16.94
C ALA A 80 -21.20 4.73 16.36
N GLU A 81 -20.06 4.35 16.93
CA GLU A 81 -18.74 4.81 16.44
C GLU A 81 -17.90 3.64 15.91
N GLU A 82 -17.56 3.68 14.62
CA GLU A 82 -16.56 2.80 14.02
C GLU A 82 -15.23 2.90 14.79
N THR A 83 -14.54 1.77 15.02
CA THR A 83 -13.32 1.81 15.84
C THR A 83 -12.10 2.38 15.09
N TRP A 84 -12.07 2.27 13.76
CA TRP A 84 -10.93 2.68 12.93
C TRP A 84 -11.30 3.52 11.68
N PRO A 85 -12.17 4.56 11.78
CA PRO A 85 -12.75 5.23 10.62
C PRO A 85 -11.67 5.87 9.72
N GLY A 86 -10.65 6.51 10.33
CA GLY A 86 -9.55 7.11 9.58
C GLY A 86 -8.68 6.10 8.81
N VAL A 87 -8.57 4.87 9.33
CA VAL A 87 -7.83 3.79 8.65
C VAL A 87 -8.67 3.19 7.53
N ILE A 88 -9.94 2.87 7.84
CA ILE A 88 -10.89 2.25 6.91
C ILE A 88 -11.09 3.14 5.68
N TYR A 89 -11.43 4.42 5.89
CA TYR A 89 -11.65 5.37 4.81
C TYR A 89 -10.40 5.52 3.92
N ALA A 90 -9.23 5.70 4.53
CA ALA A 90 -8.00 5.92 3.78
C ALA A 90 -7.57 4.67 2.98
N LEU A 91 -7.71 3.46 3.55
CA LEU A 91 -7.46 2.21 2.81
C LEU A 91 -8.46 2.02 1.67
N GLN A 92 -9.74 2.32 1.89
CA GLN A 92 -10.77 2.27 0.85
C GLN A 92 -10.43 3.21 -0.30
N MET A 93 -10.08 4.46 0.00
CA MET A 93 -9.70 5.44 -1.02
C MET A 93 -8.44 5.01 -1.78
N ALA A 94 -7.41 4.51 -1.09
CA ALA A 94 -6.19 3.99 -1.73
C ALA A 94 -6.49 2.83 -2.69
N ALA A 95 -7.30 1.86 -2.25
CA ALA A 95 -7.66 0.69 -3.05
C ALA A 95 -8.56 1.04 -4.25
N SER A 96 -9.34 2.12 -4.15
CA SER A 96 -10.29 2.59 -5.18
C SER A 96 -9.63 3.41 -6.30
N VAL A 97 -8.34 3.76 -6.20
CA VAL A 97 -7.63 4.46 -7.29
C VAL A 97 -7.43 3.50 -8.46
N GLU A 98 -8.25 3.61 -9.51
CA GLU A 98 -8.15 2.78 -10.73
C GLU A 98 -7.28 3.39 -11.81
N ASP A 99 -7.37 4.70 -12.03
CA ASP A 99 -6.54 5.42 -12.99
C ASP A 99 -6.36 6.88 -12.55
N VAL A 100 -5.32 7.53 -13.06
CA VAL A 100 -5.00 8.94 -12.78
C VAL A 100 -4.51 9.60 -14.06
N PHE A 101 -4.96 10.82 -14.29
CA PHE A 101 -4.63 11.61 -15.46
C PHE A 101 -3.78 12.79 -15.02
N ALA A 102 -2.50 12.79 -15.40
CA ALA A 102 -1.61 13.93 -15.17
C ALA A 102 -0.98 14.34 -16.49
N ASP A 103 -1.16 15.61 -16.84
CA ASP A 103 -0.59 16.21 -18.05
C ASP A 103 0.38 17.33 -17.66
N PRO A 104 1.70 17.05 -17.64
CA PRO A 104 2.69 18.06 -17.28
C PRO A 104 2.80 19.17 -18.34
N SER A 105 2.34 18.93 -19.58
CA SER A 105 2.35 19.91 -20.67
C SER A 105 1.28 20.99 -20.55
N HIS A 106 0.34 20.88 -19.60
CA HIS A 106 -0.75 21.86 -19.45
C HIS A 106 -0.27 23.29 -19.17
N VAL A 107 0.94 23.43 -18.61
CA VAL A 107 1.59 24.72 -18.33
C VAL A 107 2.80 24.96 -19.22
N ASP A 108 3.04 24.09 -20.20
CA ASP A 108 4.11 24.27 -21.17
C ASP A 108 3.61 25.15 -22.31
N ASP A 109 4.07 26.40 -22.35
CA ASP A 109 3.81 27.35 -23.43
C ASP A 109 4.69 27.08 -24.66
N SER A 110 5.57 26.05 -24.61
CA SER A 110 6.28 25.61 -25.79
C SER A 110 5.27 24.97 -26.74
N GLU A 111 4.93 25.67 -27.84
CA GLU A 111 4.05 25.13 -28.88
C GLU A 111 4.59 23.84 -29.55
N ALA A 112 5.69 23.26 -29.06
CA ALA A 112 6.51 22.20 -29.65
C ALA A 112 5.70 20.97 -30.11
N GLY A 113 4.63 20.60 -29.40
CA GLY A 113 3.74 19.49 -29.76
C GLY A 113 3.01 19.68 -31.10
N LEU A 114 2.90 20.91 -31.62
CA LEU A 114 2.25 21.21 -32.90
C LEU A 114 3.15 20.98 -34.13
N TRP A 115 4.45 20.72 -33.94
CA TRP A 115 5.43 20.86 -35.02
C TRP A 115 6.00 19.53 -35.55
N CYS A 116 5.86 18.40 -34.84
CA CYS A 116 6.34 17.09 -35.31
C CYS A 116 5.74 15.89 -34.54
N SER A 117 5.57 14.74 -35.20
CA SER A 117 5.10 13.50 -34.58
C SER A 117 5.99 12.98 -33.44
N ALA A 118 7.30 13.18 -33.53
CA ALA A 118 8.23 12.77 -32.49
C ALA A 118 8.07 13.59 -31.19
N ALA A 119 7.69 14.86 -31.29
CA ALA A 119 7.40 15.69 -30.12
C ALA A 119 6.12 15.21 -29.42
N TRP A 120 5.08 14.88 -30.20
CA TRP A 120 3.85 14.31 -29.68
C TRP A 120 4.06 12.97 -28.96
N GLU A 121 4.88 12.07 -29.52
CA GLU A 121 5.23 10.80 -28.88
C GLU A 121 5.95 11.00 -27.54
N HIS A 122 6.85 11.98 -27.47
CA HIS A 122 7.54 12.33 -26.23
C HIS A 122 6.57 12.88 -25.16
N ASP A 123 5.68 13.81 -25.54
CA ASP A 123 4.66 14.34 -24.62
C ASP A 123 3.75 13.22 -24.07
N GLU A 124 3.40 12.26 -24.92
CA GLU A 124 2.61 11.09 -24.51
C GLU A 124 3.35 10.18 -23.52
N GLU A 125 4.67 9.97 -23.70
CA GLU A 125 5.50 9.24 -22.74
C GLU A 125 5.57 9.95 -21.39
N ASP A 126 5.75 11.27 -21.40
CA ASP A 126 5.80 12.09 -20.19
C ASP A 126 4.45 12.14 -19.47
N ARG A 127 3.32 12.21 -20.21
CA ARG A 127 1.97 12.06 -19.63
C ARG A 127 1.77 10.69 -18.99
N GLU A 128 2.25 9.62 -19.62
CA GLU A 128 2.19 8.26 -19.06
C GLU A 128 3.02 8.16 -17.77
N ALA A 129 4.25 8.66 -17.78
CA ALA A 129 5.14 8.68 -16.63
C ALA A 129 4.57 9.51 -15.47
N ALA A 130 4.07 10.71 -15.76
CA ALA A 130 3.44 11.61 -14.80
C ALA A 130 2.19 10.98 -14.19
N SER A 131 1.33 10.36 -15.01
CA SER A 131 0.11 9.69 -14.56
C SER A 131 0.42 8.56 -13.58
N LYS A 132 1.40 7.70 -13.92
CA LYS A 132 1.86 6.61 -13.05
C LYS A 132 2.47 7.11 -11.74
N TYR A 133 3.32 8.13 -11.81
CA TYR A 133 3.90 8.77 -10.64
C TYR A 133 2.83 9.38 -9.73
N ALA A 134 1.86 10.09 -10.32
CA ALA A 134 0.74 10.69 -9.58
C ALA A 134 -0.12 9.63 -8.88
N ALA A 135 -0.44 8.53 -9.55
CA ALA A 135 -1.15 7.40 -8.93
C ALA A 135 -0.36 6.81 -7.76
N ALA A 136 0.94 6.57 -7.93
CA ALA A 136 1.80 6.06 -6.86
C ALA A 136 1.84 7.00 -5.64
N LEU A 137 1.94 8.31 -5.88
CA LEU A 137 1.93 9.35 -4.85
C LEU A 137 0.59 9.43 -4.11
N ILE A 138 -0.53 9.40 -4.83
CA ILE A 138 -1.89 9.44 -4.26
C ILE A 138 -2.11 8.23 -3.35
N ILE A 139 -1.82 7.02 -3.86
CA ILE A 139 -1.94 5.77 -3.09
C ILE A 139 -1.08 5.83 -1.82
N PHE A 140 0.18 6.24 -1.96
CA PHE A 140 1.08 6.39 -0.81
C PHE A 140 0.54 7.36 0.23
N ASN A 141 0.01 8.52 -0.16
CA ASN A 141 -0.53 9.50 0.78
C ASN A 141 -1.76 8.97 1.53
N PHE A 142 -2.66 8.24 0.86
CA PHE A 142 -3.78 7.60 1.55
C PHE A 142 -3.30 6.54 2.55
N VAL A 143 -2.35 5.67 2.16
CA VAL A 143 -1.81 4.67 3.09
C VAL A 143 -1.02 5.30 4.23
N TRP A 144 -0.31 6.41 3.98
CA TRP A 144 0.34 7.19 5.03
C TRP A 144 -0.67 7.73 6.04
N ASN A 145 -1.80 8.29 5.57
CA ASN A 145 -2.87 8.77 6.46
C ASN A 145 -3.48 7.61 7.27
N ALA A 146 -3.70 6.46 6.64
CA ALA A 146 -4.14 5.25 7.34
C ALA A 146 -3.14 4.83 8.44
N TYR A 147 -1.84 4.93 8.16
CA TYR A 147 -0.78 4.64 9.12
C TYR A 147 -0.73 5.61 10.29
N GLU A 148 -0.89 6.92 10.04
CA GLU A 148 -0.96 7.91 11.12
C GLU A 148 -2.19 7.68 12.01
N ALA A 149 -3.37 7.50 11.41
CA ALA A 149 -4.59 7.17 12.15
C ALA A 149 -4.44 5.88 12.97
N ALA A 150 -3.84 4.84 12.38
CA ALA A 150 -3.61 3.58 13.08
C ALA A 150 -2.65 3.76 14.27
N THR A 151 -1.62 4.58 14.10
CA THR A 151 -0.66 4.90 15.15
C THR A 151 -1.34 5.65 16.30
N GLU A 152 -2.17 6.64 16.01
CA GLU A 152 -2.86 7.41 17.05
C GLU A 152 -3.74 6.53 17.92
N ILE A 153 -4.53 5.65 17.29
CA ILE A 153 -5.39 4.69 17.98
C ILE A 153 -4.56 3.70 18.81
N SER A 154 -3.51 3.12 18.23
CA SER A 154 -2.71 2.11 18.92
C SER A 154 -1.83 2.68 20.03
N ALA A 155 -1.25 3.86 19.83
CA ALA A 155 -0.41 4.50 20.84
C ALA A 155 -1.24 5.10 21.99
N GLY A 156 -2.49 5.51 21.75
CA GLY A 156 -3.39 6.03 22.79
C GLY A 156 -2.74 7.13 23.64
N THR A 157 -2.70 6.96 24.96
CA THR A 157 -2.04 7.90 25.88
C THR A 157 -0.67 7.40 26.38
N LEU A 158 -0.10 6.36 25.77
CA LEU A 158 1.13 5.71 26.23
C LEU A 158 2.37 6.60 26.16
N PHE A 159 2.36 7.56 25.25
CA PHE A 159 3.45 8.52 25.04
C PHE A 159 2.90 9.94 25.16
N SER A 160 3.75 10.87 25.59
CA SER A 160 3.44 12.30 25.58
C SER A 160 2.99 12.76 24.20
N VAL A 161 2.17 13.82 24.17
CA VAL A 161 1.75 14.43 22.91
C VAL A 161 3.00 14.87 22.13
N ASP A 162 3.23 14.21 20.99
CA ASP A 162 4.31 14.45 20.05
C ASP A 162 3.76 14.12 18.64
N LYS A 163 4.55 14.40 17.60
CA LYS A 163 4.23 14.06 16.21
C LYS A 163 3.92 12.57 16.09
N VAL A 164 2.84 12.23 15.39
CA VAL A 164 2.37 10.85 15.23
C VAL A 164 3.48 9.89 14.78
N PRO A 165 4.33 10.22 13.77
CA PRO A 165 5.40 9.32 13.35
C PRO A 165 6.46 9.06 14.44
N VAL A 166 6.69 10.03 15.33
CA VAL A 166 7.63 9.87 16.46
C VAL A 166 7.06 8.89 17.48
N ARG A 167 5.75 8.99 17.75
CA ARG A 167 5.03 8.06 18.63
C ARG A 167 5.03 6.65 18.05
N ALA A 168 4.85 6.50 16.74
CA ALA A 168 4.93 5.19 16.08
C ALA A 168 6.30 4.52 16.30
N ARG A 169 7.39 5.27 16.07
CA ARG A 169 8.75 4.77 16.31
C ARG A 169 8.95 4.36 17.77
N GLN A 170 8.51 5.18 18.73
CA GLN A 170 8.62 4.86 20.15
C GLN A 170 7.83 3.61 20.51
N LEU A 171 6.62 3.46 19.98
CA LEU A 171 5.77 2.29 20.17
C LEU A 171 6.48 1.01 19.71
N PHE A 172 6.96 0.97 18.45
CA PHE A 172 7.66 -0.21 17.93
C PHE A 172 9.00 -0.47 18.60
N LYS A 173 9.66 0.56 19.13
CA LYS A 173 10.89 0.40 19.92
C LYS A 173 10.61 -0.22 21.29
N ALA A 174 9.47 0.07 21.89
CA ALA A 174 9.03 -0.51 23.16
C ALA A 174 8.57 -1.98 23.01
N GLU A 175 8.15 -2.38 21.81
CA GLU A 175 7.58 -3.72 21.53
C GLU A 175 8.31 -4.43 20.37
N PRO A 176 9.60 -4.77 20.52
CA PRO A 176 10.40 -5.35 19.42
C PRO A 176 9.90 -6.72 18.94
N GLY A 177 9.15 -7.45 19.77
CA GLY A 177 8.58 -8.75 19.42
C GLY A 177 7.40 -8.66 18.46
N LEU A 178 6.79 -7.49 18.26
CA LEU A 178 5.56 -7.37 17.46
C LEU A 178 5.77 -7.84 16.01
N THR A 179 6.97 -7.66 15.44
CA THR A 179 7.26 -8.00 14.05
C THR A 179 7.41 -9.48 13.77
N SER A 180 7.66 -10.34 14.77
CA SER A 180 7.86 -11.78 14.52
C SER A 180 6.60 -12.48 14.04
N ASP A 181 5.44 -11.86 14.23
CA ASP A 181 4.14 -12.38 13.86
C ASP A 181 3.82 -12.23 12.36
N VAL A 182 4.55 -11.36 11.64
CA VAL A 182 4.29 -11.04 10.23
C VAL A 182 5.54 -11.36 9.41
N TRP A 183 5.55 -12.56 8.83
CA TRP A 183 6.71 -13.12 8.10
C TRP A 183 7.31 -12.18 7.05
N ALA A 184 6.49 -11.55 6.21
CA ALA A 184 6.99 -10.70 5.11
C ALA A 184 7.57 -9.35 5.59
N PHE A 185 7.46 -9.03 6.88
CA PHE A 185 7.82 -7.71 7.40
C PHE A 185 9.28 -7.34 7.14
N ASP A 186 10.21 -8.18 7.62
CA ASP A 186 11.64 -7.90 7.53
C ASP A 186 12.11 -7.81 6.08
N ILE A 187 11.63 -8.71 5.21
CA ILE A 187 11.93 -8.70 3.77
C ILE A 187 11.40 -7.41 3.14
N SER A 188 10.15 -7.03 3.42
CA SER A 188 9.54 -5.81 2.85
C SER A 188 10.26 -4.54 3.30
N TYR A 189 10.66 -4.46 4.56
CA TYR A 189 11.47 -3.35 5.07
C TYR A 189 12.83 -3.29 4.38
N ARG A 190 13.54 -4.41 4.24
CA ARG A 190 14.85 -4.46 3.55
C ARG A 190 14.74 -4.04 2.09
N VAL A 191 13.70 -4.48 1.39
CA VAL A 191 13.44 -4.09 0.00
C VAL A 191 13.17 -2.59 -0.10
N ALA A 192 12.26 -2.05 0.72
CA ALA A 192 11.96 -0.62 0.74
C ALA A 192 13.21 0.22 1.06
N ARG A 193 13.97 -0.19 2.08
CA ARG A 193 15.26 0.44 2.42
C ARG A 193 16.23 0.40 1.24
N HIS A 194 16.40 -0.76 0.61
CA HIS A 194 17.34 -0.92 -0.50
C HIS A 194 16.96 0.01 -1.67
N ILE A 195 15.69 0.05 -2.06
CA ILE A 195 15.21 0.91 -3.14
C ILE A 195 15.41 2.38 -2.78
N CYS A 196 15.02 2.81 -1.59
CA CYS A 196 15.22 4.20 -1.13
C CYS A 196 16.70 4.57 -1.01
N SER A 197 17.59 3.63 -0.70
CA SER A 197 19.03 3.88 -0.56
C SER A 197 19.73 4.22 -1.89
N LYS A 198 19.06 4.00 -3.02
CA LYS A 198 19.52 4.44 -4.34
C LYS A 198 19.45 5.96 -4.53
N LEU A 199 18.74 6.67 -3.64
CA LEU A 199 18.71 8.13 -3.62
C LEU A 199 19.64 8.64 -2.50
N PRO A 200 20.75 9.33 -2.83
CA PRO A 200 21.73 9.77 -1.83
C PRO A 200 21.12 10.57 -0.67
N ALA A 201 20.24 11.53 -0.97
CA ALA A 201 19.59 12.37 0.04
C ALA A 201 18.74 11.56 1.05
N LEU A 202 18.01 10.54 0.57
CA LEU A 202 17.27 9.64 1.44
C LEU A 202 18.21 8.74 2.25
N LYS A 203 19.21 8.15 1.59
CA LYS A 203 20.17 7.25 2.23
C LYS A 203 20.84 7.91 3.42
N GLU A 204 21.42 9.10 3.22
CA GLU A 204 22.10 9.84 4.28
C GLU A 204 21.16 10.17 5.44
N SER A 205 19.93 10.60 5.14
CA SER A 205 18.92 10.90 6.14
C SER A 205 18.53 9.68 6.97
N VAL A 206 18.29 8.54 6.31
CA VAL A 206 17.89 7.29 6.96
C VAL A 206 19.04 6.73 7.80
N ASP A 207 20.24 6.60 7.24
CA ASP A 207 21.42 6.05 7.93
C ASP A 207 21.77 6.89 9.17
N SER A 208 21.72 8.22 9.04
CA SER A 208 21.96 9.16 10.14
C SER A 208 20.98 8.98 11.29
N ILE A 209 19.68 8.90 10.97
CA ILE A 209 18.62 8.80 11.98
C ILE A 209 18.63 7.44 12.67
N GLU A 210 18.82 6.35 11.93
CA GLU A 210 18.89 5.01 12.51
C GLU A 210 20.06 4.85 13.46
N LYS A 211 21.23 5.37 13.06
CA LYS A 211 22.41 5.41 13.92
C LYS A 211 22.15 6.27 15.17
N LYS A 212 21.56 7.45 15.00
CA LYS A 212 21.29 8.41 16.09
C LYS A 212 20.36 7.83 17.16
N TYR A 213 19.34 7.07 16.75
CA TYR A 213 18.33 6.54 17.67
C TYR A 213 18.45 5.03 17.94
N CYS A 214 19.48 4.37 17.40
CA CYS A 214 19.70 2.93 17.45
C CYS A 214 18.44 2.15 17.02
N LEU A 215 17.93 2.45 15.83
CA LEU A 215 16.67 1.88 15.34
C LEU A 215 16.91 0.57 14.59
N SER A 216 15.97 -0.35 14.73
CA SER A 216 15.92 -1.62 13.99
C SER A 216 14.47 -2.09 13.82
N GLY A 217 14.25 -3.07 12.93
CA GLY A 217 12.95 -3.68 12.69
C GLY A 217 11.84 -2.65 12.40
N ALA A 218 10.69 -2.79 13.06
CA ALA A 218 9.54 -1.90 12.84
C ALA A 218 9.79 -0.44 13.25
N SER A 219 10.64 -0.19 14.24
CA SER A 219 10.97 1.18 14.63
C SER A 219 11.78 1.90 13.54
N ALA A 220 12.68 1.19 12.85
CA ALA A 220 13.42 1.72 11.71
C ALA A 220 12.51 1.88 10.48
N ALA A 221 11.63 0.92 10.22
CA ALA A 221 10.65 1.00 9.14
C ALA A 221 9.69 2.20 9.28
N ALA A 222 9.17 2.45 10.49
CA ALA A 222 8.34 3.61 10.79
C ALA A 222 9.07 4.92 10.45
N GLU A 223 10.35 5.00 10.82
CA GLU A 223 11.18 6.17 10.56
C GLU A 223 11.51 6.32 9.07
N LEU A 224 11.76 5.23 8.35
CA LEU A 224 11.93 5.24 6.89
C LEU A 224 10.69 5.83 6.21
N GLY A 225 9.49 5.42 6.61
CA GLY A 225 8.24 5.99 6.10
C GLY A 225 8.17 7.51 6.31
N ARG A 226 8.52 7.98 7.52
CA ARG A 226 8.55 9.40 7.86
C ARG A 226 9.57 10.19 7.02
N VAL A 227 10.79 9.68 6.89
CA VAL A 227 11.85 10.32 6.10
C VAL A 227 11.45 10.38 4.63
N PHE A 228 10.88 9.31 4.09
CA PHE A 228 10.37 9.27 2.72
C PHE A 228 9.23 10.28 2.50
N ARG A 229 8.26 10.35 3.42
CA ARG A 229 7.17 11.33 3.35
C ARG A 229 7.72 12.76 3.33
N ASN A 230 8.68 13.07 4.20
CA ASN A 230 9.30 14.40 4.24
C ASN A 230 10.05 14.72 2.94
N TYR A 231 10.80 13.75 2.40
CA TYR A 231 11.52 13.92 1.14
C TYR A 231 10.58 14.33 -0.01
N ILE A 232 9.41 13.69 -0.10
CA ILE A 232 8.37 14.05 -1.08
C ILE A 232 7.78 15.42 -0.76
N ALA A 233 7.36 15.65 0.49
CA ALA A 233 6.67 16.88 0.89
C ALA A 233 7.52 18.15 0.71
N HIS A 234 8.85 18.02 0.77
CA HIS A 234 9.78 19.11 0.48
C HIS A 234 10.12 19.28 -1.01
N GLY A 235 9.45 18.52 -1.90
CA GLY A 235 9.67 18.61 -3.35
C GLY A 235 11.05 18.08 -3.80
N ALA A 236 11.75 17.37 -2.93
CA ALA A 236 13.05 16.79 -3.28
C ALA A 236 12.90 15.57 -4.18
N ASP A 237 11.68 15.01 -4.26
CA ASP A 237 11.34 13.97 -5.20
C ASP A 237 10.82 14.54 -6.53
N LYS A 238 11.69 14.58 -7.53
CA LYS A 238 11.34 15.09 -8.86
C LYS A 238 10.52 14.05 -9.63
N MET A 239 9.56 14.54 -10.41
CA MET A 239 8.83 13.71 -11.38
C MET A 239 9.83 13.06 -12.35
N PRO A 240 9.72 11.75 -12.61
CA PRO A 240 10.57 11.09 -13.60
C PRO A 240 10.27 11.63 -14.99
N ILE A 241 11.32 11.81 -15.80
CA ILE A 241 11.23 12.02 -17.25
C ILE A 241 11.51 10.65 -17.89
N GLY A 242 10.61 10.17 -18.75
CA GLY A 242 10.71 8.81 -19.33
C GLY A 242 10.34 7.67 -18.36
N ASP A 243 11.26 6.71 -18.11
CA ASP A 243 10.93 5.49 -17.35
C ASP A 243 10.59 5.76 -15.87
N SER A 244 9.29 5.79 -15.59
CA SER A 244 8.74 6.00 -14.25
C SER A 244 8.84 4.78 -13.32
N ARG A 245 9.26 3.59 -13.80
CA ARG A 245 9.26 2.35 -13.00
C ARG A 245 10.09 2.47 -11.72
N ALA A 246 11.31 2.98 -11.83
CA ALA A 246 12.19 3.13 -10.68
C ALA A 246 11.58 4.11 -9.65
N ALA A 247 11.06 5.24 -10.13
CA ALA A 247 10.42 6.25 -9.30
C ALA A 247 9.14 5.75 -8.62
N CYS A 248 8.33 4.93 -9.30
CA CYS A 248 7.12 4.37 -8.71
C CYS A 248 7.43 3.23 -7.72
N SER A 249 8.48 2.43 -7.97
CA SER A 249 8.85 1.27 -7.13
C SER A 249 9.15 1.64 -5.67
N ARG A 250 9.73 2.82 -5.42
CA ARG A 250 9.95 3.36 -4.06
C ARG A 250 8.63 3.67 -3.34
N PHE A 251 7.65 4.27 -4.02
CA PHE A 251 6.33 4.49 -3.42
C PHE A 251 5.67 3.17 -3.04
N TYR A 252 5.64 2.18 -3.94
CA TYR A 252 4.98 0.91 -3.64
C TYR A 252 5.71 0.04 -2.61
N SER A 253 7.04 0.06 -2.61
CA SER A 253 7.82 -0.64 -1.59
C SER A 253 7.61 -0.05 -0.20
N VAL A 254 7.65 1.28 -0.07
CA VAL A 254 7.34 1.95 1.20
C VAL A 254 5.87 1.76 1.57
N THR A 255 4.95 1.80 0.61
CA THR A 255 3.52 1.55 0.85
C THR A 255 3.28 0.15 1.38
N ARG A 256 3.89 -0.89 0.80
CA ARG A 256 3.81 -2.27 1.31
C ARG A 256 4.29 -2.35 2.76
N MET A 257 5.43 -1.75 3.05
CA MET A 257 5.98 -1.69 4.40
C MET A 257 5.01 -0.99 5.36
N LEU A 258 4.40 0.13 4.96
CA LEU A 258 3.39 0.83 5.77
C LEU A 258 2.14 -0.03 6.02
N LEU A 259 1.64 -0.75 5.01
CA LEU A 259 0.51 -1.67 5.19
C LEU A 259 0.82 -2.76 6.21
N LEU A 260 2.04 -3.30 6.21
CA LEU A 260 2.47 -4.27 7.21
C LEU A 260 2.61 -3.62 8.60
N LEU A 261 3.08 -2.37 8.70
CA LEU A 261 3.08 -1.64 9.98
C LEU A 261 1.66 -1.41 10.50
N ILE A 262 0.70 -1.04 9.65
CA ILE A 262 -0.72 -0.90 10.02
C ILE A 262 -1.25 -2.25 10.51
N GLN A 263 -0.96 -3.34 9.81
CA GLN A 263 -1.33 -4.70 10.20
C GLN A 263 -0.79 -5.07 11.59
N LEU A 264 0.46 -4.73 11.91
CA LEU A 264 1.05 -4.92 13.24
C LEU A 264 0.35 -4.07 14.31
N LEU A 265 0.00 -2.82 14.00
CA LEU A 265 -0.71 -1.94 14.92
C LEU A 265 -2.12 -2.44 15.24
N ILE A 266 -2.79 -3.06 14.27
CA ILE A 266 -4.11 -3.67 14.45
C ILE A 266 -3.99 -4.97 15.26
N LEU A 267 -3.02 -5.84 14.93
CA LEU A 267 -2.72 -7.05 15.70
C LEU A 267 -2.47 -6.77 17.17
N ARG A 268 -1.82 -5.65 17.49
CA ARG A 268 -1.60 -5.21 18.86
C ARG A 268 -2.89 -4.88 19.63
N ARG A 269 -3.98 -4.56 18.92
CA ARG A 269 -5.23 -4.05 19.50
C ARG A 269 -6.35 -5.07 19.57
N ILE A 270 -6.19 -6.26 19.00
CA ILE A 270 -7.18 -7.33 19.15
C ILE A 270 -7.17 -7.86 20.59
N GLN A 271 -8.35 -8.10 21.15
CA GLN A 271 -8.53 -8.58 22.52
C GLN A 271 -8.33 -10.09 22.65
N ASP A 272 -8.89 -10.87 21.71
CA ASP A 272 -8.78 -12.32 21.70
C ASP A 272 -8.28 -12.83 20.34
N PRO A 273 -6.95 -12.95 20.15
CA PRO A 273 -6.38 -13.47 18.92
C PRO A 273 -6.84 -14.89 18.53
N ALA A 274 -7.35 -15.67 19.48
CA ALA A 274 -7.79 -17.05 19.25
C ALA A 274 -9.27 -17.14 18.86
N GLN A 275 -10.07 -16.09 19.09
CA GLN A 275 -11.48 -16.06 18.73
C GLN A 275 -11.65 -16.20 17.21
N PRO A 276 -12.52 -17.11 16.73
CA PRO A 276 -12.89 -17.19 15.33
C PRO A 276 -13.63 -15.92 14.89
N VAL A 277 -13.26 -15.40 13.73
CA VAL A 277 -13.94 -14.30 13.05
C VAL A 277 -14.24 -14.71 11.60
N PRO A 278 -15.37 -14.29 11.01
CA PRO A 278 -15.70 -14.70 9.65
C PRO A 278 -14.78 -14.05 8.62
N LEU A 279 -14.50 -14.71 7.49
CA LEU A 279 -13.62 -14.13 6.45
C LEU A 279 -14.32 -13.01 5.64
N SER A 280 -15.62 -12.84 5.84
CA SER A 280 -16.46 -11.78 5.28
C SER A 280 -17.60 -11.47 6.25
N VAL A 281 -18.10 -10.23 6.21
CA VAL A 281 -19.28 -9.83 7.01
C VAL A 281 -20.53 -10.66 6.62
N ASN A 282 -20.61 -11.10 5.36
CA ASN A 282 -21.70 -11.94 4.88
C ASN A 282 -21.58 -13.41 5.28
N GLN A 283 -20.49 -13.81 5.96
CA GLN A 283 -20.22 -15.17 6.45
C GLN A 283 -20.21 -16.27 5.37
N ASP A 284 -20.09 -15.90 4.10
CA ASP A 284 -20.12 -16.81 2.94
C ASP A 284 -18.77 -17.51 2.66
N ARG A 285 -17.73 -17.20 3.45
CA ARG A 285 -16.35 -17.65 3.21
C ARG A 285 -15.76 -18.45 4.38
N GLY A 286 -16.57 -18.85 5.35
CA GLY A 286 -16.11 -19.52 6.57
C GLY A 286 -15.45 -18.56 7.56
N SER A 287 -14.69 -19.11 8.51
CA SER A 287 -14.06 -18.35 9.62
C SER A 287 -12.61 -18.72 9.84
N GLN A 288 -11.87 -17.83 10.51
CA GLN A 288 -10.49 -18.03 10.93
C GLN A 288 -10.24 -17.34 12.28
N ARG A 289 -9.27 -17.82 13.06
CA ARG A 289 -8.80 -17.12 14.27
C ARG A 289 -8.34 -15.71 13.92
N ALA A 290 -8.81 -14.70 14.66
CA ALA A 290 -8.52 -13.29 14.40
C ALA A 290 -7.02 -13.00 14.23
N GLY A 291 -6.19 -13.54 15.13
CA GLY A 291 -4.75 -13.39 15.07
C GLY A 291 -4.13 -14.05 13.83
N LEU A 292 -4.60 -15.23 13.42
CA LEU A 292 -4.07 -15.92 12.24
C LEU A 292 -4.46 -15.20 10.94
N LEU A 293 -5.72 -14.75 10.84
CA LEU A 293 -6.21 -13.92 9.73
C LEU A 293 -5.34 -12.68 9.58
N LEU A 294 -5.24 -11.88 10.65
CA LEU A 294 -4.52 -10.61 10.64
C LEU A 294 -3.02 -10.79 10.39
N ARG A 295 -2.39 -11.92 10.74
CA ARG A 295 -0.97 -12.19 10.45
C ARG A 295 -0.70 -12.45 8.97
N ASN A 296 -1.69 -12.96 8.22
CA ASN A 296 -1.48 -13.47 6.86
C ASN A 296 -2.11 -12.62 5.74
N LEU A 297 -2.65 -11.44 6.04
CA LEU A 297 -3.34 -10.58 5.04
C LEU A 297 -2.49 -10.15 3.82
N HIS A 298 -1.18 -10.23 3.95
CA HIS A 298 -0.25 -9.95 2.85
C HIS A 298 0.01 -11.17 1.96
N ARG A 299 -0.51 -12.35 2.30
CA ARG A 299 -0.33 -13.61 1.58
C ARG A 299 -1.59 -14.03 0.86
N HIS A 300 -1.43 -14.79 -0.22
CA HIS A 300 -2.59 -15.38 -0.91
C HIS A 300 -3.39 -16.24 0.08
N GLU A 301 -4.71 -16.07 0.06
CA GLU A 301 -5.64 -16.71 1.01
C GLU A 301 -5.49 -18.23 1.05
N ALA A 302 -5.30 -18.84 -0.12
CA ALA A 302 -5.06 -20.28 -0.27
C ALA A 302 -3.87 -20.80 0.57
N LEU A 303 -2.85 -19.99 0.81
CA LEU A 303 -1.61 -20.42 1.49
C LEU A 303 -1.75 -20.55 3.01
N TRP A 304 -2.80 -19.99 3.60
CA TRP A 304 -2.97 -19.97 5.05
C TRP A 304 -4.34 -20.47 5.52
N LEU A 305 -5.32 -20.60 4.62
CA LEU A 305 -6.56 -21.33 4.91
C LEU A 305 -6.28 -22.78 5.31
N GLU A 306 -5.39 -23.47 4.60
CA GLU A 306 -5.07 -24.88 4.85
C GLU A 306 -4.43 -25.13 6.23
N GLN A 307 -3.86 -24.09 6.85
CA GLN A 307 -3.15 -24.20 8.12
C GLN A 307 -4.08 -24.15 9.35
N GLY A 308 -5.39 -23.93 9.18
CA GLY A 308 -6.28 -23.76 10.33
C GLY A 308 -7.75 -23.58 10.02
N LEU A 309 -8.31 -24.20 8.97
CA LEU A 309 -9.76 -24.28 8.82
C LEU A 309 -10.34 -24.98 10.06
N MET A 310 -11.03 -24.22 10.91
CA MET A 310 -11.95 -24.85 11.86
C MET A 310 -13.17 -25.31 11.05
N PRO A 311 -13.69 -26.52 11.27
CA PRO A 311 -14.92 -26.95 10.60
C PRO A 311 -15.99 -25.89 10.85
N ALA A 312 -16.81 -25.61 9.83
CA ALA A 312 -17.97 -24.75 9.99
C ALA A 312 -18.76 -25.26 11.20
N VAL A 313 -19.10 -24.36 12.12
CA VAL A 313 -19.98 -24.69 13.23
C VAL A 313 -21.32 -25.03 12.57
N GLU A 314 -21.65 -26.32 12.50
CA GLU A 314 -22.98 -26.77 12.12
C GLU A 314 -23.91 -26.37 13.26
N ASP A 315 -24.72 -25.34 13.02
CA ASP A 315 -25.83 -24.91 13.89
C ASP A 315 -26.97 -25.95 13.90
#